data_AF-A0A177EHU7-F1
#
_entry.id   AF-A0A177EHU7-F1
#
_cell.length_a   1.000
_cell.length_b   1.000
_cell.length_c   1.000
_cell.angle_alpha   90.00
_cell.angle_beta   90.00
_cell.angle_gamma   90.00
#
_symmetry.space_group_name_H-M   'P 1'
#
loop_
_entity.id
_entity.type
_entity.pdbx_description
1 polymer ?
#
loop_
_entity_poly.entity_id
_entity_poly.type
_entity_poly.pdbx_seq_one_letter_code
_entity_poly.pdbx_strand_id
1 'polypeptide(L)'
;MLLEEFCKRVEETEEFTINREVLGEIENVEVYSDEEIQKLVDLLISSFWKLPKLQLQEEWIKTVVSQISKRSNGKEVFHLFCLSLQKVWRSVGIRRIEKFVMLLDAVAESVAEHYETPFDQFIRRGPDAKYDLTLMKRIVYSRKQFTEEEVCYLVQFLIDHPDSYFRNFFARDVLPLLEKQGISASVADLAYATGNKENTSTTMREVLFAIYAAPRA
;
A
#
# COMPACT_ATOMS: atom_id res chain seq x y z
N MET A 1 9.44 -17.75 -20.57
CA MET A 1 8.15 -18.43 -20.85
C MET A 1 7.17 -17.38 -21.32
N LEU A 2 6.38 -17.66 -22.36
CA LEU A 2 5.41 -16.69 -22.87
C LEU A 2 4.25 -16.47 -21.89
N LEU A 3 3.72 -15.25 -21.82
CA LEU A 3 2.62 -14.89 -20.93
C LEU A 3 1.38 -15.77 -21.19
N GLU A 4 1.03 -16.04 -22.44
CA GLU A 4 -0.14 -16.85 -22.78
C GLU A 4 -0.05 -18.29 -22.27
N GLU A 5 1.15 -18.87 -22.31
CA GLU A 5 1.40 -20.22 -21.80
C GLU A 5 1.27 -20.26 -20.28
N PHE A 6 1.83 -19.25 -19.60
CA PHE A 6 1.67 -19.08 -18.17
C PHE A 6 0.19 -18.93 -17.77
N CYS A 7 -0.55 -18.07 -18.47
CA CYS A 7 -1.97 -17.84 -18.21
C CYS A 7 -2.78 -19.13 -18.30
N LYS A 8 -2.59 -19.90 -19.37
CA LYS A 8 -3.27 -21.19 -19.54
C LYS A 8 -2.99 -22.15 -18.38
N ARG A 9 -1.73 -22.27 -17.95
CA ARG A 9 -1.36 -23.18 -16.86
C ARG A 9 -1.95 -22.77 -15.51
N VAL A 10 -2.04 -21.47 -15.24
CA VAL A 10 -2.72 -20.96 -14.04
C VAL A 10 -4.22 -21.25 -14.10
N GLU A 11 -4.85 -21.07 -15.27
CA GLU A 11 -6.29 -21.33 -15.47
C GLU A 11 -6.64 -22.82 -15.45
N GLU A 12 -5.73 -23.69 -15.90
CA GLU A 12 -5.85 -25.15 -15.86
C GLU A 12 -5.64 -25.75 -14.47
N THR A 13 -5.09 -24.97 -13.53
CA THR A 13 -4.95 -25.42 -12.14
C THR A 13 -6.34 -25.58 -11.52
N GLU A 14 -6.59 -26.73 -10.89
CA GLU A 14 -7.88 -27.04 -10.28
C GLU A 14 -8.35 -25.89 -9.40
N GLU A 15 -9.61 -25.49 -9.60
CA GLU A 15 -10.24 -24.47 -8.78
C GLU A 15 -10.05 -24.88 -7.30
N PHE A 16 -9.67 -23.91 -6.46
CA PHE A 16 -9.41 -24.11 -5.03
C PHE A 16 -8.07 -24.76 -4.65
N THR A 17 -7.15 -25.01 -5.59
CA THR A 17 -5.79 -25.50 -5.29
C THR A 17 -4.70 -24.50 -5.66
N ILE A 18 -3.49 -24.68 -5.13
CA ILE A 18 -2.30 -23.89 -5.49
C ILE A 18 -1.34 -24.81 -6.25
N ASN A 19 -1.01 -24.43 -7.48
CA ASN A 19 0.10 -25.04 -8.20
C ASN A 19 1.38 -24.23 -7.97
N ARG A 20 2.20 -24.66 -7.00
CA ARG A 20 3.44 -23.98 -6.62
C ARG A 20 4.47 -23.94 -7.74
N GLU A 21 4.49 -24.96 -8.60
CA GLU A 21 5.41 -25.01 -9.73
C GLU A 21 5.06 -23.93 -10.73
N VAL A 22 3.78 -23.84 -11.12
CA VAL A 22 3.29 -22.79 -12.04
C VAL A 22 3.55 -21.41 -11.44
N LEU A 23 3.11 -21.14 -10.21
CA LEU A 23 3.34 -19.83 -9.59
C LEU A 23 4.84 -19.53 -9.37
N GLY A 24 5.67 -20.56 -9.20
CA GLY A 24 7.12 -20.43 -9.09
C GLY A 24 7.80 -19.93 -10.37
N GLU A 25 7.12 -20.00 -11.51
CA GLU A 25 7.64 -19.53 -12.79
C GLU A 25 7.34 -18.06 -13.07
N ILE A 26 6.57 -17.38 -12.20
CA ILE A 26 6.23 -15.96 -12.33
C ILE A 26 7.48 -15.12 -12.59
N GLU A 27 8.63 -15.40 -11.97
CA GLU A 27 9.84 -14.60 -12.18
C GLU A 27 10.34 -14.61 -13.65
N ASN A 28 10.01 -15.66 -14.41
CA ASN A 28 10.51 -15.95 -15.77
C ASN A 28 9.45 -15.72 -16.87
N VAL A 29 8.27 -15.18 -16.53
CA VAL A 29 7.24 -14.83 -17.52
C VAL A 29 7.69 -13.61 -18.31
N GLU A 30 7.78 -13.77 -19.63
CA GLU A 30 8.13 -12.72 -20.58
C GLU A 30 6.93 -11.79 -20.79
N VAL A 31 7.16 -10.49 -20.54
CA VAL A 31 6.20 -9.42 -20.76
C VAL A 31 6.94 -8.25 -21.40
N TYR A 32 6.36 -7.66 -22.44
CA TYR A 32 6.96 -6.66 -23.31
C TYR A 32 6.17 -5.34 -23.34
N SER A 33 5.01 -5.30 -22.68
CA SER A 33 4.11 -4.14 -22.66
C SER A 33 3.39 -3.99 -21.31
N ASP A 34 2.91 -2.77 -21.03
CA ASP A 34 2.10 -2.49 -19.84
C ASP A 34 0.78 -3.28 -19.87
N GLU A 35 0.21 -3.49 -21.07
CA GLU A 35 -0.99 -4.32 -21.24
C GLU A 35 -0.76 -5.78 -20.83
N GLU A 36 0.42 -6.34 -21.13
CA GLU A 36 0.80 -7.69 -20.72
C GLU A 36 1.05 -7.79 -19.23
N ILE A 37 1.68 -6.78 -18.62
CA ILE A 37 1.82 -6.73 -17.16
C ILE A 37 0.44 -6.63 -16.49
N GLN A 38 -0.46 -5.80 -17.03
CA GLN A 38 -1.82 -5.68 -16.51
C GLN A 38 -2.58 -7.01 -16.60
N LYS A 39 -2.47 -7.74 -17.73
CA LYS A 39 -3.05 -9.08 -17.88
C LYS A 39 -2.52 -10.07 -16.84
N LEU A 40 -1.19 -10.07 -16.62
CA LEU A 40 -0.55 -10.90 -15.60
C LEU A 40 -1.10 -10.57 -14.20
N VAL A 41 -1.16 -9.29 -13.84
CA VAL A 41 -1.69 -8.81 -12.56
C VAL A 41 -3.16 -9.22 -12.36
N ASP A 42 -4.00 -9.03 -13.37
CA ASP A 42 -5.43 -9.35 -13.30
C ASP A 42 -5.65 -10.85 -13.09
N LEU A 43 -4.88 -11.69 -13.80
CA LEU A 43 -4.89 -13.13 -13.62
C LEU A 43 -4.50 -13.51 -12.18
N LEU A 44 -3.42 -12.93 -11.65
CA LEU A 44 -2.93 -13.21 -10.31
C LEU A 44 -3.99 -12.83 -9.26
N ILE A 45 -4.53 -11.61 -9.32
CA ILE A 45 -5.59 -11.17 -8.40
C ILE A 45 -6.84 -12.07 -8.51
N SER A 46 -7.26 -12.43 -9.72
CA SER A 46 -8.37 -13.35 -9.94
C SER A 46 -8.13 -14.71 -9.29
N SER A 47 -6.93 -15.28 -9.46
CA SER A 47 -6.55 -16.56 -8.85
C SER A 47 -6.58 -16.53 -7.32
N PHE A 48 -6.13 -15.43 -6.70
CA PHE A 48 -6.21 -15.23 -5.25
C PHE A 48 -7.64 -15.28 -4.71
N TRP A 49 -8.60 -14.70 -5.43
CA TRP A 49 -10.01 -14.67 -5.01
C TRP A 49 -10.74 -15.99 -5.21
N LYS A 50 -10.26 -16.86 -6.10
CA LYS A 50 -10.79 -18.22 -6.28
C LYS A 50 -10.45 -19.14 -5.09
N LEU A 51 -9.38 -18.84 -4.34
CA LEU A 51 -8.96 -19.66 -3.20
C LEU A 51 -9.95 -19.53 -2.02
N PRO A 52 -10.51 -20.64 -1.50
CA PRO A 52 -11.60 -20.58 -0.53
C PRO A 52 -11.09 -20.46 0.90
N LYS A 53 -9.92 -21.04 1.19
CA LYS A 53 -9.31 -21.10 2.52
C LYS A 53 -8.29 -19.98 2.70
N LEU A 54 -8.29 -19.36 3.88
CA LEU A 54 -7.34 -18.29 4.24
C LEU A 54 -5.88 -18.77 4.16
N GLN A 55 -5.60 -19.99 4.62
CA GLN A 55 -4.26 -20.59 4.56
C GLN A 55 -3.71 -20.69 3.14
N LEU A 56 -4.58 -21.04 2.17
CA LEU A 56 -4.18 -21.07 0.76
C LEU A 56 -3.96 -19.67 0.22
N GLN A 57 -4.78 -18.69 0.64
CA GLN A 57 -4.58 -17.30 0.27
C GLN A 57 -3.27 -16.73 0.82
N GLU A 58 -2.90 -17.04 2.05
CA GLU A 58 -1.61 -16.68 2.66
C GLU A 58 -0.43 -17.30 1.91
N GLU A 59 -0.53 -18.59 1.58
CA GLU A 59 0.50 -19.30 0.83
C GLU A 59 0.66 -18.75 -0.59
N TRP A 60 -0.46 -18.45 -1.24
CA TRP A 60 -0.50 -17.80 -2.55
C TRP A 60 0.19 -16.44 -2.49
N ILE A 61 -0.16 -15.61 -1.50
CA ILE A 61 0.44 -14.28 -1.31
C ILE A 61 1.95 -14.41 -1.19
N LYS A 62 2.42 -15.28 -0.28
CA LYS A 62 3.86 -15.47 -0.04
C LYS A 62 4.59 -15.89 -1.31
N THR A 63 3.99 -16.81 -2.08
CA THR A 63 4.59 -17.31 -3.31
C THR A 63 4.64 -16.22 -4.37
N VAL A 64 3.51 -15.59 -4.68
CA VAL A 64 3.41 -14.61 -5.76
C VAL A 64 4.24 -13.37 -5.47
N VAL A 65 4.14 -12.82 -4.27
CA VAL A 65 4.91 -11.64 -3.87
C VAL A 65 6.41 -11.93 -3.95
N SER A 66 6.87 -13.08 -3.44
CA SER A 66 8.28 -13.47 -3.53
C SER A 66 8.77 -13.69 -4.95
N GLN A 67 7.91 -14.12 -5.87
CA GLN A 67 8.29 -14.33 -7.27
C GLN A 67 8.29 -13.03 -8.07
N ILE A 68 7.34 -12.13 -7.80
CA ILE A 68 7.35 -10.79 -8.39
C ILE A 68 8.62 -10.03 -7.95
N SER A 69 9.04 -10.15 -6.69
CA SER A 69 10.21 -9.42 -6.18
C SER A 69 11.54 -9.79 -6.87
N LYS A 70 11.61 -10.99 -7.46
CA LYS A 70 12.78 -11.48 -8.21
C LYS A 70 12.78 -11.06 -9.69
N ARG A 71 11.66 -10.52 -10.19
CA ARG A 71 11.55 -10.07 -11.59
C ARG A 71 12.42 -8.83 -11.83
N SER A 72 13.05 -8.76 -12.99
CA SER A 72 13.77 -7.57 -13.45
C SER A 72 12.87 -6.33 -13.56
N ASN A 73 11.60 -6.53 -13.93
CA ASN A 73 10.56 -5.50 -13.97
C ASN A 73 9.59 -5.58 -12.78
N GLY A 74 10.03 -6.12 -11.65
CA GLY A 74 9.15 -6.34 -10.50
C GLY A 74 8.55 -5.06 -9.93
N LYS A 75 9.26 -3.92 -10.05
CA LYS A 75 8.76 -2.60 -9.64
C LYS A 75 7.51 -2.20 -10.42
N GLU A 76 7.54 -2.33 -11.75
CA GLU A 76 6.42 -2.04 -12.64
C GLU A 76 5.24 -3.00 -12.40
N VAL A 77 5.54 -4.28 -12.17
CA VAL A 77 4.52 -5.29 -11.84
C VAL A 77 3.84 -4.94 -10.51
N PHE A 78 4.58 -4.62 -9.45
CA PHE A 78 3.99 -4.20 -8.18
C PHE A 78 3.19 -2.91 -8.28
N HIS A 79 3.65 -1.95 -9.08
CA HIS A 79 2.90 -0.71 -9.34
C HIS A 79 1.52 -1.01 -9.94
N LEU A 80 1.47 -1.80 -11.02
CA LEU A 80 0.20 -2.20 -11.64
C LEU A 80 -0.64 -3.12 -10.73
N PHE A 81 0.00 -3.94 -9.90
CA PHE A 81 -0.66 -4.73 -8.87
C PHE A 81 -1.42 -3.85 -7.88
N CYS A 82 -0.79 -2.79 -7.36
CA CYS A 82 -1.43 -1.86 -6.44
C CYS A 82 -2.54 -1.04 -7.09
N LEU A 83 -2.36 -0.55 -8.33
CA LEU A 83 -3.43 0.10 -9.08
C LEU A 83 -4.64 -0.82 -9.28
N SER A 84 -4.40 -2.11 -9.49
CA SER A 84 -5.47 -3.10 -9.64
C SER A 84 -6.17 -3.40 -8.31
N LEU A 85 -5.42 -3.52 -7.22
CA LEU A 85 -5.99 -3.64 -5.88
C LEU A 85 -6.84 -2.43 -5.50
N GLN A 86 -6.41 -1.22 -5.84
CA GLN A 86 -7.17 0.02 -5.60
C GLN A 86 -8.53 -0.01 -6.34
N LYS A 87 -8.57 -0.51 -7.58
CA LYS A 87 -9.83 -0.71 -8.33
C LYS A 87 -10.72 -1.75 -7.65
N VAL A 88 -10.15 -2.88 -7.24
CA VAL A 88 -10.89 -3.98 -6.60
C VAL A 88 -11.46 -3.57 -5.25
N TRP A 89 -10.72 -2.82 -4.44
CA TRP A 89 -11.10 -2.39 -3.08
C TRP A 89 -12.55 -1.91 -2.97
N ARG A 90 -12.99 -1.06 -3.91
CA ARG A 90 -14.35 -0.49 -3.93
C ARG A 90 -15.46 -1.53 -4.04
N SER A 91 -15.14 -2.72 -4.52
CA SER A 91 -16.06 -3.85 -4.69
C SER A 91 -15.91 -4.93 -3.61
N VAL A 92 -14.94 -4.79 -2.70
CA VAL A 92 -14.67 -5.79 -1.67
C VAL A 92 -15.74 -5.71 -0.59
N GLY A 93 -16.60 -6.72 -0.53
CA GLY A 93 -17.59 -6.85 0.53
C GLY A 93 -16.93 -7.00 1.92
N ILE A 94 -17.64 -6.59 2.98
CA ILE A 94 -17.11 -6.53 4.36
C ILE A 94 -16.44 -7.83 4.83
N ARG A 95 -16.96 -8.99 4.42
CA ARG A 95 -16.44 -10.33 4.77
C ARG A 95 -15.10 -10.67 4.11
N ARG A 96 -14.68 -9.90 3.11
CA ARG A 96 -13.44 -10.10 2.34
C ARG A 96 -12.39 -9.04 2.64
N ILE A 97 -12.72 -8.02 3.45
CA ILE A 97 -11.81 -6.91 3.79
C ILE A 97 -10.52 -7.43 4.45
N GLU A 98 -10.63 -8.35 5.40
CA GLU A 98 -9.46 -8.88 6.11
C GLU A 98 -8.47 -9.55 5.14
N LYS A 99 -8.98 -10.38 4.22
CA LYS A 99 -8.19 -11.04 3.18
C LYS A 99 -7.54 -10.05 2.24
N PHE A 100 -8.29 -9.02 1.87
CA PHE A 100 -7.80 -7.95 1.01
C PHE A 100 -6.65 -7.18 1.70
N VAL A 101 -6.83 -6.83 2.97
CA VAL A 101 -5.82 -6.13 3.79
C VAL A 101 -4.56 -6.97 3.94
N MET A 102 -4.70 -8.28 4.15
CA MET A 102 -3.56 -9.21 4.20
C MET A 102 -2.75 -9.24 2.89
N LEU A 103 -3.42 -9.30 1.74
CA LEU A 103 -2.76 -9.22 0.43
C LEU A 103 -2.03 -7.89 0.25
N LEU A 104 -2.69 -6.78 0.62
CA LEU A 104 -2.12 -5.45 0.54
C LEU A 104 -0.88 -5.28 1.43
N ASP A 105 -0.95 -5.80 2.66
CA ASP A 105 0.15 -5.79 3.63
C ASP A 105 1.39 -6.47 3.05
N ALA A 106 1.24 -7.68 2.50
CA ALA A 106 2.36 -8.43 1.96
C ALA A 106 2.97 -7.79 0.70
N VAL A 107 2.14 -7.23 -0.18
CA VAL A 107 2.61 -6.47 -1.34
C VAL A 107 3.42 -5.26 -0.87
N ALA A 108 2.90 -4.48 0.09
CA ALA A 108 3.57 -3.30 0.59
C ALA A 108 4.90 -3.64 1.31
N GLU A 109 4.93 -4.71 2.09
CA GLU A 109 6.14 -5.19 2.78
C GLU A 109 7.22 -5.59 1.78
N SER A 110 6.87 -6.38 0.76
CA SER A 110 7.84 -6.79 -0.26
C SER A 110 8.34 -5.61 -1.09
N VAL A 111 7.46 -4.65 -1.42
CA VAL A 111 7.89 -3.43 -2.11
C VAL A 111 8.89 -2.65 -1.27
N ALA A 112 8.60 -2.46 0.02
CA ALA A 112 9.47 -1.72 0.93
C ALA A 112 10.83 -2.41 1.15
N GLU A 113 10.87 -3.74 1.13
CA GLU A 113 12.09 -4.53 1.29
C GLU A 113 12.97 -4.52 0.04
N HIS A 114 12.37 -4.59 -1.15
CA HIS A 114 13.09 -4.85 -2.41
C HIS A 114 13.27 -3.64 -3.32
N TYR A 115 12.46 -2.59 -3.16
CA TYR A 115 12.52 -1.43 -4.06
C TYR A 115 12.56 -0.12 -3.28
N GLU A 116 13.55 0.71 -3.63
CA GLU A 116 13.51 2.14 -3.36
C GLU A 116 12.41 2.76 -4.24
N THR A 117 11.16 2.72 -3.77
CA THR A 117 10.05 3.36 -4.47
C THR A 117 9.62 4.62 -3.73
N PRO A 118 9.53 5.77 -4.43
CA PRO A 118 8.92 6.98 -3.91
C PRO A 118 7.45 6.70 -3.59
N PHE A 119 7.06 7.07 -2.38
CA PHE A 119 5.73 6.98 -1.77
C PHE A 119 4.60 7.56 -2.63
N ASP A 120 4.96 8.45 -3.55
CA ASP A 120 4.08 9.30 -4.35
C ASP A 120 3.25 8.53 -5.38
N GLN A 121 3.62 7.28 -5.68
CA GLN A 121 2.88 6.41 -6.61
C GLN A 121 1.89 5.46 -5.92
N PHE A 122 2.12 5.08 -4.67
CA PHE A 122 1.20 4.21 -3.92
C PHE A 122 0.00 4.98 -3.38
N ILE A 123 0.18 6.29 -3.28
CA ILE A 123 -0.75 7.19 -2.63
C ILE A 123 -1.23 8.24 -3.63
N ARG A 124 -2.01 7.82 -4.63
CA ARG A 124 -2.80 8.75 -5.42
C ARG A 124 -4.28 8.36 -5.42
N ARG A 125 -5.02 9.11 -4.61
CA ARG A 125 -6.47 9.36 -4.60
C ARG A 125 -7.38 8.11 -4.54
N GLY A 126 -7.79 7.75 -3.33
CA GLY A 126 -8.93 6.87 -3.05
C GLY A 126 -9.81 7.43 -1.92
N PRO A 127 -11.14 7.20 -1.93
CA PRO A 127 -12.09 7.80 -0.99
C PRO A 127 -12.23 7.06 0.36
N ASP A 128 -11.28 6.18 0.73
CA ASP A 128 -11.56 5.16 1.75
C ASP A 128 -10.40 4.93 2.74
N ALA A 129 -10.51 5.59 3.89
CA ALA A 129 -9.48 5.72 4.92
C ALA A 129 -8.90 4.39 5.45
N LYS A 130 -9.58 3.25 5.28
CA LYS A 130 -9.09 1.94 5.77
C LYS A 130 -8.03 1.31 4.87
N TYR A 131 -8.13 1.47 3.55
CA TYR A 131 -7.13 0.95 2.60
C TYR A 131 -5.83 1.72 2.72
N ASP A 132 -5.94 3.04 2.66
CA ASP A 132 -4.81 3.97 2.72
C ASP A 132 -4.08 3.85 4.07
N LEU A 133 -4.80 3.68 5.18
CA LEU A 133 -4.19 3.55 6.50
C LEU A 133 -3.43 2.24 6.71
N THR A 134 -3.84 1.13 6.09
CA THR A 134 -3.08 -0.12 6.13
C THR A 134 -1.73 0.04 5.41
N LEU A 135 -1.75 0.60 4.20
CA LEU A 135 -0.54 0.94 3.45
C LEU A 135 0.35 1.92 4.22
N MET A 136 -0.23 3.00 4.73
CA MET A 136 0.49 4.01 5.52
C MET A 136 1.10 3.40 6.78
N LYS A 137 0.39 2.53 7.51
CA LYS A 137 0.94 1.82 8.68
C LYS A 137 2.20 1.05 8.33
N ARG A 138 2.17 0.25 7.27
CA ARG A 138 3.30 -0.58 6.88
C ARG A 138 4.48 0.25 6.39
N ILE A 139 4.24 1.30 5.63
CA ILE A 139 5.31 2.18 5.16
C ILE A 139 5.93 2.97 6.32
N VAL A 140 5.10 3.48 7.24
CA VAL A 140 5.58 4.18 8.43
C VAL A 140 6.42 3.24 9.30
N TYR A 141 6.02 1.97 9.47
CA TYR A 141 6.78 1.00 10.25
C TYR A 141 8.04 0.48 9.55
N SER A 142 8.11 0.47 8.22
CA SER A 142 9.31 0.02 7.48
C SER A 142 10.39 1.11 7.37
N ARG A 143 10.07 2.36 7.71
CA ARG A 143 10.96 3.51 7.50
C ARG A 143 11.56 4.07 8.79
N LYS A 144 12.74 4.67 8.62
CA LYS A 144 13.42 5.46 9.66
C LYS A 144 13.21 6.96 9.48
N GLN A 145 12.94 7.42 8.26
CA GLN A 145 12.75 8.83 7.88
C GLN A 145 11.77 8.95 6.70
N PHE A 146 11.13 10.11 6.57
CA PHE A 146 10.23 10.51 5.48
C PHE A 146 10.87 11.60 4.62
N THR A 147 10.56 11.65 3.33
CA THR A 147 10.90 12.80 2.48
C THR A 147 9.96 13.98 2.77
N GLU A 148 10.33 15.20 2.36
CA GLU A 148 9.47 16.38 2.56
C GLU A 148 8.09 16.23 1.90
N GLU A 149 8.04 15.67 0.69
CA GLU A 149 6.79 15.42 -0.03
C GLU A 149 5.87 14.45 0.72
N GLU A 150 6.46 13.43 1.34
CA GLU A 150 5.75 12.45 2.17
C GLU A 150 5.18 13.09 3.43
N VAL A 151 5.99 13.91 4.11
CA VAL A 151 5.52 14.66 5.29
C VAL A 151 4.36 15.58 4.91
N CYS A 152 4.48 16.32 3.81
CA CYS A 152 3.41 17.17 3.30
C CYS A 152 2.13 16.37 3.03
N TYR A 153 2.26 15.21 2.37
CA TYR A 153 1.14 14.33 2.10
C TYR A 153 0.47 13.84 3.40
N LEU A 154 1.26 13.30 4.34
CA LEU A 154 0.76 12.73 5.58
C LEU A 154 -0.04 13.78 6.39
N VAL A 155 0.50 15.00 6.49
CA VAL A 155 -0.15 16.11 7.19
C VAL A 155 -1.42 16.56 6.47
N GLN A 156 -1.39 16.67 5.13
CA GLN A 156 -2.57 17.02 4.35
C GLN A 156 -3.66 15.94 4.48
N PHE A 157 -3.29 14.66 4.46
CA PHE A 157 -4.22 13.56 4.64
C PHE A 157 -4.84 13.56 6.04
N LEU A 158 -4.07 13.88 7.08
CA LEU A 158 -4.60 14.08 8.43
C LEU A 158 -5.69 15.16 8.44
N ILE A 159 -5.45 16.27 7.76
CA ILE A 159 -6.38 17.41 7.67
C ILE A 159 -7.65 17.03 6.92
N ASP A 160 -7.52 16.33 5.78
CA ASP A 160 -8.65 15.94 4.94
C ASP A 160 -9.46 14.78 5.55
N HIS A 161 -8.84 13.97 6.40
CA HIS A 161 -9.43 12.81 7.07
C HIS A 161 -9.25 12.88 8.60
N PRO A 162 -10.02 13.75 9.29
CA PRO A 162 -9.89 13.97 10.73
C PRO A 162 -10.51 12.84 11.59
N ASP A 163 -10.78 11.68 10.99
CA ASP A 163 -11.38 10.55 11.70
C ASP A 163 -10.47 10.08 12.84
N SER A 164 -11.10 9.56 13.90
CA SER A 164 -10.39 9.23 15.14
C SER A 164 -9.33 8.16 14.94
N TYR A 165 -9.50 7.27 13.97
CA TYR A 165 -8.60 6.16 13.75
C TYR A 165 -7.31 6.62 13.06
N PHE A 166 -7.40 7.42 12.00
CA PHE A 166 -6.22 8.01 11.36
C PHE A 166 -5.49 8.97 12.29
N ARG A 167 -6.21 9.85 13.00
CA ARG A 167 -5.60 10.78 13.96
C ARG A 167 -4.79 10.07 15.05
N ASN A 168 -5.33 8.99 15.62
CA ASN A 168 -4.65 8.22 16.65
C ASN A 168 -3.40 7.51 16.10
N PHE A 169 -3.48 6.96 14.89
CA PHE A 169 -2.32 6.39 14.20
C PHE A 169 -1.24 7.45 13.96
N PHE A 170 -1.62 8.61 13.41
CA PHE A 170 -0.69 9.69 13.14
C PHE A 170 0.04 10.12 14.41
N ALA A 171 -0.71 10.42 15.48
CA ALA A 171 -0.14 10.87 16.75
C ALA A 171 0.80 9.84 17.39
N ARG A 172 0.49 8.55 17.28
CA ARG A 172 1.27 7.47 17.89
C ARG A 172 2.50 7.07 17.08
N ASP A 173 2.35 6.98 15.76
CA ASP A 173 3.30 6.28 14.89
C ASP A 173 4.04 7.22 13.94
N VAL A 174 3.40 8.30 13.46
CA VAL A 174 4.00 9.25 12.50
C VAL A 174 4.70 10.41 13.23
N LEU A 175 3.99 11.05 14.16
CA LEU A 175 4.48 12.24 14.87
C LEU A 175 5.85 12.02 15.54
N PRO A 176 6.12 10.90 16.24
CA PRO A 176 7.43 10.69 16.87
C PRO A 176 8.60 10.57 15.88
N LEU A 177 8.33 10.18 14.63
CA LEU A 177 9.34 10.15 13.57
C LEU A 177 9.61 11.57 13.06
N LEU A 178 8.55 12.37 12.87
CA LEU A 178 8.67 13.77 12.48
C LEU A 178 9.40 14.60 13.54
N GLU A 179 9.14 14.36 14.83
CA GLU A 179 9.83 15.02 15.94
C GLU A 179 11.34 14.73 15.96
N LYS A 180 11.76 13.54 15.51
CA LYS A 180 13.19 13.17 15.42
C LYS A 180 13.87 13.73 14.18
N GLN A 181 13.15 13.74 13.06
CA GLN A 181 13.66 14.17 11.75
C GLN A 181 13.66 15.69 11.60
N GLY A 182 12.68 16.35 12.20
CA GLY A 182 12.30 17.71 11.89
C GLY A 182 11.39 17.82 10.66
N ILE A 183 10.76 18.98 10.52
CA ILE A 183 9.83 19.30 9.43
C ILE A 183 10.19 20.63 8.80
N SER A 184 9.78 20.83 7.55
CA SER A 184 9.96 22.12 6.88
C SER A 184 9.00 23.19 7.39
N ALA A 185 9.35 24.46 7.14
CA ALA A 185 8.53 25.59 7.56
C ALA A 185 7.13 25.56 6.91
N SER A 186 7.02 25.13 5.66
CA SER A 186 5.75 25.03 4.92
C SER A 186 4.76 24.08 5.59
N VAL A 187 5.24 22.90 6.04
CA VAL A 187 4.44 21.91 6.77
C VAL A 187 3.98 22.49 8.12
N ALA A 188 4.88 23.17 8.82
CA ALA A 188 4.58 23.73 10.12
C ALA A 188 3.52 24.84 10.03
N ASP A 189 3.65 25.74 9.06
CA ASP A 189 2.71 26.82 8.82
C ASP A 189 1.34 26.29 8.43
N LEU A 190 1.29 25.24 7.58
CA LEU A 190 0.05 24.55 7.23
C LEU A 190 -0.65 23.95 8.46
N ALA A 191 0.11 23.27 9.32
CA ALA A 191 -0.41 22.65 10.52
C ALA A 191 -0.96 23.69 11.50
N TYR A 192 -0.23 24.80 11.73
CA TYR A 192 -0.67 25.89 12.58
C TYR A 192 -1.93 26.57 12.04
N ALA A 193 -1.94 26.95 10.75
CA ALA A 193 -3.07 27.61 10.10
C ALA A 193 -4.34 26.75 10.17
N THR A 194 -4.21 25.43 9.99
CA THR A 194 -5.35 24.51 10.07
C THR A 194 -5.79 24.27 11.52
N GLY A 195 -4.84 24.10 12.44
CA GLY A 195 -5.13 23.89 13.87
C GLY A 195 -5.88 25.08 14.50
N ASN A 196 -5.61 26.29 14.01
CA ASN A 196 -6.22 27.51 14.53
C ASN A 196 -7.61 27.83 13.96
N LYS A 197 -8.16 27.00 13.04
CA LYS A 197 -9.53 27.18 12.57
C LYS A 197 -10.54 26.92 13.70
N GLU A 198 -11.62 27.69 13.74
CA GLU A 198 -12.65 27.61 14.78
C GLU A 198 -13.36 26.25 14.82
N ASN A 199 -13.49 25.59 13.66
CA ASN A 199 -14.16 24.30 13.52
C ASN A 199 -13.25 23.08 13.73
N THR A 200 -11.97 23.28 14.04
CA THR A 200 -11.03 22.19 14.31
C THR A 200 -11.29 21.62 15.71
N SER A 201 -11.51 20.30 15.80
CA SER A 201 -11.73 19.64 17.09
C SER A 201 -10.51 19.78 18.02
N THR A 202 -10.73 19.80 19.33
CA THR A 202 -9.65 19.94 20.33
C THR A 202 -8.54 18.92 20.13
N THR A 203 -8.90 17.65 19.94
CA THR A 203 -7.93 16.56 19.71
C THR A 203 -7.17 16.70 18.40
N MET A 204 -7.80 17.24 17.34
CA MET A 204 -7.11 17.52 16.09
C MET A 204 -6.13 18.69 16.23
N ARG A 205 -6.55 19.75 16.95
CA ARG A 205 -5.71 20.91 17.24
C ARG A 205 -4.45 20.52 18.02
N GLU A 206 -4.57 19.63 19.01
CA GLU A 206 -3.43 19.09 19.76
C GLU A 206 -2.41 18.43 18.84
N VAL A 207 -2.85 17.55 17.93
CA VAL A 207 -1.94 16.86 16.99
C VAL A 207 -1.29 17.85 16.02
N LEU A 208 -2.07 18.78 15.45
CA LEU A 208 -1.56 19.79 14.53
C LEU A 208 -0.56 20.76 15.18
N PHE A 209 -0.78 21.14 16.44
CA PHE A 209 0.16 21.98 17.17
C PHE A 209 1.42 21.22 17.60
N ALA A 210 1.32 19.92 17.87
CA ALA A 210 2.50 19.08 18.07
C ALA A 210 3.35 19.00 16.79
N ILE A 211 2.71 18.88 15.61
CA ILE A 211 3.41 18.96 14.32
C ILE A 211 4.10 20.33 14.19
N TYR A 212 3.38 21.43 14.40
CA TYR A 212 3.97 22.78 14.34
C TYR A 212 5.17 22.95 15.28
N ALA A 213 5.13 22.33 16.47
CA ALA A 213 6.18 22.38 17.48
C ALA A 213 7.39 21.47 17.18
N ALA A 214 7.28 20.55 16.21
CA ALA A 214 8.39 19.69 15.81
C ALA A 214 9.59 20.54 15.33
N PRO A 215 10.84 20.07 15.56
CA PRO A 215 12.04 20.83 15.19
C PRO A 215 12.04 21.12 13.68
N ARG A 216 12.70 22.20 13.29
CA ARG A 216 12.86 22.53 11.87
C ARG A 216 14.04 21.75 11.31
N ALA A 217 13.80 21.05 10.20
CA ALA A 217 14.84 20.37 9.42
C ALA A 217 15.50 21.34 8.44
#